data_AF-A0A529K751-F1
#
_entry.id   AF-A0A529K751-F1
#
_cell.length_a   1.000
_cell.length_b   1.000
_cell.length_c   1.000
_cell.angle_alpha   90.00
_cell.angle_beta   90.00
_cell.angle_gamma   90.00
#
_symmetry.space_group_name_H-M   'P 1'
#
loop_
_entity.id
_entity.type
_entity.pdbx_description
1 polymer ?
#
loop_
_entity_poly.entity_id
_entity_poly.type
_entity_poly.pdbx_seq_one_letter_code
_entity_poly.pdbx_strand_id
1 'polypeptide(L)'
;VYPHTLEVRIEEREPFALWQQGNELSVIERSGAVIAPFSGGKQSLLPLIVGTGAPAKAPDFLARIKKHPELAARVKGYIRIGERRWDLKLENGITVKLPEDGEDQAIADLVRMDRENGLLTRDIAAIDMRFSDRLVVQLTPEAATQRQATLNEKPKMPKRKAETKI
;
A
#
# COMPACT_ATOMS: atom_id res chain seq x y z
N VAL A 1 37.04 37.08 -37.33
CA VAL A 1 36.43 37.23 -35.98
C VAL A 1 35.35 36.18 -35.87
N TYR A 2 35.48 35.20 -34.98
CA TYR A 2 34.44 34.17 -34.73
C TYR A 2 33.54 34.63 -33.58
N PRO A 3 32.24 34.27 -33.57
CA PRO A 3 31.29 34.76 -32.56
C PRO A 3 31.67 34.28 -31.15
N HIS A 4 31.56 35.19 -30.18
CA HIS A 4 32.00 35.02 -28.79
C HIS A 4 30.89 34.48 -27.86
N THR A 5 29.80 33.96 -28.43
CA THR A 5 28.57 33.70 -27.68
C THR A 5 28.25 32.21 -27.67
N LEU A 6 28.19 31.64 -26.47
CA LEU A 6 27.72 30.29 -26.20
C LEU A 6 26.24 30.36 -25.82
N GLU A 7 25.36 29.77 -26.63
CA GLU A 7 23.96 29.58 -26.27
C GLU A 7 23.81 28.22 -25.58
N VAL A 8 23.35 28.22 -24.32
CA VAL A 8 23.05 27.01 -23.55
C VAL A 8 21.54 26.98 -23.30
N ARG A 9 20.88 25.88 -23.71
CA ARG A 9 19.48 25.61 -23.39
C ARG A 9 19.41 24.49 -22.36
N ILE A 10 18.67 24.72 -21.28
CA ILE A 10 18.48 23.76 -20.19
C ILE A 10 16.99 23.39 -20.16
N GLU A 11 16.70 22.10 -20.24
CA GLU A 11 15.36 21.56 -20.02
C GLU A 11 15.38 20.74 -18.72
N GLU A 12 14.63 21.22 -17.72
CA GLU A 12 14.52 20.53 -16.44
C GLU A 12 13.51 19.39 -16.50
N ARG A 13 13.86 18.25 -15.90
CA ARG A 13 12.96 17.09 -15.81
C ARG A 13 12.01 17.25 -14.64
N GLU A 14 10.74 16.92 -14.85
CA GLU A 14 9.72 16.97 -13.80
C GLU A 14 9.79 15.72 -12.89
N PRO A 15 9.99 15.91 -11.57
CA PRO A 15 10.03 14.80 -10.64
C PRO A 15 8.61 14.24 -10.41
N PHE A 16 8.47 12.93 -10.51
CA PHE A 16 7.18 12.23 -10.41
C PHE A 16 7.05 11.45 -9.10
N ALA A 17 8.09 10.71 -8.71
CA ALA A 17 8.07 9.83 -7.55
C ALA A 17 9.47 9.53 -7.01
N LEU A 18 9.55 9.02 -5.79
CA LEU A 18 10.75 8.40 -5.26
C LEU A 18 10.71 6.90 -5.55
N TRP A 19 11.78 6.34 -6.07
CA TRP A 19 11.92 4.91 -6.32
C TRP A 19 12.99 4.32 -5.41
N GLN A 20 12.58 3.34 -4.61
CA GLN A 20 13.48 2.55 -3.78
C GLN A 20 13.72 1.18 -4.41
N GLN A 21 14.99 0.88 -4.67
CA GLN A 21 15.46 -0.44 -5.08
C GLN A 21 16.52 -0.91 -4.08
N GLY A 22 16.15 -1.86 -3.21
CA GLY A 22 17.01 -2.28 -2.12
C GLY A 22 17.32 -1.11 -1.18
N ASN A 23 18.60 -0.73 -1.11
CA ASN A 23 19.10 0.36 -0.28
C ASN A 23 19.24 1.70 -1.02
N GLU A 24 19.01 1.72 -2.34
CA GLU A 24 19.13 2.92 -3.16
C GLU A 24 17.77 3.60 -3.30
N LEU A 25 17.76 4.93 -3.13
CA LEU A 25 16.58 5.77 -3.27
C LEU A 25 16.87 6.85 -4.32
N SER A 26 16.05 6.90 -5.37
CA SER A 26 16.24 7.79 -6.52
C SER A 26 14.97 8.55 -6.84
N VAL A 27 15.10 9.75 -7.38
CA VAL A 27 13.98 10.51 -7.95
C VAL A 27 13.78 10.06 -9.39
N ILE A 28 12.56 9.71 -9.75
CA ILE A 28 12.19 9.31 -11.10
C ILE A 28 11.21 10.30 -11.72
N GLU A 29 11.24 10.40 -13.04
CA GLU A 29 10.22 11.12 -13.83
C GLU A 29 9.05 10.19 -14.18
N ARG A 30 8.00 10.74 -14.79
CA ARG A 30 6.78 10.00 -15.14
C ARG A 30 7.02 8.83 -16.09
N SER A 31 8.04 8.89 -16.95
CA SER A 31 8.41 7.78 -17.84
C SER A 31 8.97 6.56 -17.10
N GLY A 32 9.36 6.73 -15.83
CA GLY A 32 10.12 5.76 -15.05
C GLY A 32 11.64 5.92 -15.15
N ALA A 33 12.13 6.87 -15.96
CA ALA A 33 13.57 7.17 -16.00
C ALA A 33 14.04 7.82 -14.70
N VAL A 34 15.25 7.46 -14.27
CA VAL A 34 15.90 8.03 -13.10
C VAL A 34 16.43 9.42 -13.45
N ILE A 35 16.08 10.41 -12.63
CA ILE A 35 16.58 11.78 -12.72
C ILE A 35 17.91 11.89 -11.96
N ALA A 36 17.90 11.52 -10.68
CA ALA A 36 19.05 11.62 -9.78
C ALA A 36 18.84 10.79 -8.50
N PRO A 37 19.91 10.43 -7.77
CA PRO A 37 19.80 9.92 -6.40
C PRO A 37 19.03 10.92 -5.51
N PHE A 38 18.24 10.40 -4.58
CA PHE A 38 17.51 11.25 -3.65
C PHE A 38 18.46 11.81 -2.58
N SER A 39 18.50 13.14 -2.48
CA SER A 39 19.36 13.85 -1.51
C SER A 39 18.56 14.64 -0.46
N GLY A 40 17.25 14.42 -0.36
CA GLY A 40 16.36 15.18 0.55
C GLY A 40 15.75 16.42 -0.08
N GLY A 41 15.00 17.19 0.73
CA GLY A 41 14.37 18.45 0.31
C GLY A 41 12.92 18.32 -0.14
N LYS A 42 12.51 19.13 -1.13
CA LYS A 42 11.12 19.23 -1.62
C LYS A 42 10.60 17.91 -2.20
N GLN A 43 11.50 17.08 -2.72
CA GLN A 43 11.20 15.78 -3.31
C GLN A 43 10.72 14.74 -2.27
N SER A 44 10.88 15.02 -0.97
CA SER A 44 10.40 14.13 0.11
C SER A 44 8.88 13.99 0.16
N LEU A 45 8.15 14.92 -0.48
CA LEU A 45 6.69 14.90 -0.58
C LEU A 45 6.18 14.02 -1.74
N LEU A 46 7.08 13.54 -2.59
CA LEU A 46 6.72 12.70 -3.71
C LEU A 46 6.31 11.29 -3.22
N PRO A 47 5.38 10.63 -3.94
CA PRO A 47 4.98 9.28 -3.59
C PRO A 47 6.19 8.32 -3.65
N LEU A 48 6.30 7.46 -2.63
CA LEU A 48 7.34 6.43 -2.58
C LEU A 48 6.87 5.18 -3.33
N ILE A 49 7.69 4.72 -4.25
CA ILE A 49 7.50 3.49 -5.01
C ILE A 49 8.66 2.55 -4.67
N VAL A 50 8.37 1.28 -4.43
CA VAL A 50 9.37 0.28 -4.02
C VAL A 50 9.30 -0.91 -4.94
N GLY A 51 10.46 -1.45 -5.29
CA GLY A 51 10.59 -2.74 -5.97
C GLY A 51 11.01 -2.65 -7.43
N THR A 52 11.47 -3.78 -7.95
CA THR A 52 11.93 -3.92 -9.33
C THR A 52 10.78 -3.70 -10.32
N GLY A 53 11.07 -3.02 -11.42
CA GLY A 53 10.09 -2.71 -12.47
C GLY A 53 8.97 -1.76 -12.04
N ALA A 54 8.92 -1.32 -10.78
CA ALA A 54 7.87 -0.45 -10.28
C ALA A 54 7.77 0.90 -11.01
N PRO A 55 8.88 1.58 -11.40
CA PRO A 55 8.82 2.86 -12.13
C PRO A 55 8.00 2.81 -13.42
N ALA A 56 8.11 1.71 -14.18
CA ALA A 56 7.43 1.58 -15.47
C ALA A 56 5.91 1.38 -15.34
N LYS A 57 5.42 0.86 -14.21
CA LYS A 57 3.99 0.60 -13.97
C LYS A 57 3.33 1.59 -13.01
N ALA A 58 4.13 2.34 -12.27
CA ALA A 58 3.66 3.30 -11.30
C ALA A 58 2.75 4.40 -11.88
N PRO A 59 3.01 4.99 -13.07
CA PRO A 59 2.15 6.03 -13.61
C PRO A 59 0.68 5.60 -13.75
N ASP A 60 0.46 4.42 -14.33
CA ASP A 60 -0.87 3.85 -14.50
C ASP A 60 -1.51 3.50 -13.16
N PHE A 61 -0.74 2.86 -12.27
CA PHE A 61 -1.25 2.43 -10.98
C PHE A 61 -1.61 3.61 -10.05
N LEU A 62 -0.73 4.61 -9.97
CA LEU A 62 -1.00 5.84 -9.21
C LEU A 62 -2.19 6.60 -9.79
N ALA A 63 -2.39 6.58 -11.12
CA ALA A 63 -3.58 7.18 -11.73
C ALA A 63 -4.88 6.48 -11.31
N ARG A 64 -4.88 5.16 -11.14
CA ARG A 64 -6.02 4.41 -10.59
C ARG A 64 -6.28 4.78 -9.13
N ILE A 65 -5.25 4.79 -8.29
CA ILE A 65 -5.38 5.17 -6.87
C ILE A 65 -5.87 6.61 -6.72
N LYS A 66 -5.44 7.54 -7.59
CA LYS A 66 -5.91 8.93 -7.60
C LYS A 66 -7.41 9.09 -7.84
N LYS A 67 -8.10 8.08 -8.39
CA LYS A 67 -9.57 8.08 -8.48
C LYS A 67 -10.24 7.94 -7.11
N HIS A 68 -9.49 7.50 -6.09
CA HIS A 68 -9.92 7.30 -4.72
C HIS A 68 -9.11 8.21 -3.78
N PRO A 69 -9.41 9.52 -3.72
CA PRO A 69 -8.59 10.50 -3.00
C PRO A 69 -8.48 10.20 -1.49
N GLU A 70 -9.54 9.63 -0.89
CA GLU A 70 -9.56 9.24 0.52
C GLU A 70 -8.54 8.14 0.85
N LEU A 71 -8.34 7.19 -0.06
CA LEU A 71 -7.31 6.17 0.07
C LEU A 71 -5.94 6.75 -0.26
N ALA A 72 -5.83 7.50 -1.36
CA ALA A 72 -4.57 8.07 -1.82
C ALA A 72 -3.89 8.95 -0.75
N ALA A 73 -4.68 9.72 0.01
CA ALA A 73 -4.18 10.58 1.09
C ALA A 73 -3.51 9.80 2.24
N ARG A 74 -3.91 8.54 2.45
CA ARG A 74 -3.38 7.68 3.53
C ARG A 74 -2.20 6.83 3.10
N VAL A 75 -1.95 6.70 1.79
CA VAL A 75 -0.88 5.85 1.27
C VAL A 75 0.46 6.57 1.39
N LYS A 76 1.38 5.96 2.13
CA LYS A 76 2.77 6.42 2.28
C LYS A 76 3.68 5.81 1.21
N GLY A 77 3.37 4.61 0.72
CA GLY A 77 4.19 3.97 -0.31
C GLY A 77 3.48 2.87 -1.09
N TYR A 78 3.98 2.64 -2.30
CA TYR A 78 3.48 1.68 -3.28
C TYR A 78 4.56 0.64 -3.55
N ILE A 79 4.31 -0.62 -3.18
CA ILE A 79 5.31 -1.68 -3.23
C ILE A 79 4.94 -2.66 -4.33
N ARG A 80 5.76 -2.77 -5.37
CA ARG A 80 5.59 -3.78 -6.42
C ARG A 80 6.34 -5.05 -6.04
N ILE A 81 5.61 -6.16 -5.93
CA ILE A 81 6.17 -7.45 -5.54
C ILE A 81 6.22 -8.38 -6.74
N GLY A 82 7.41 -8.93 -7.01
CA GLY A 82 7.64 -9.92 -8.06
C GLY A 82 7.17 -9.45 -9.45
N GLU A 83 7.23 -8.14 -9.69
CA GLU A 83 6.80 -7.48 -10.93
C GLU A 83 5.35 -7.77 -11.36
N ARG A 84 4.47 -8.15 -10.44
CA ARG A 84 3.09 -8.55 -10.79
C ARG A 84 2.01 -7.91 -9.95
N ARG A 85 2.24 -7.76 -8.64
CA ARG A 85 1.23 -7.28 -7.70
C ARG A 85 1.69 -6.06 -6.95
N TRP A 86 0.73 -5.29 -6.47
CA TRP A 86 0.96 -4.12 -5.64
C TRP A 86 0.53 -4.37 -4.21
N ASP A 87 1.37 -3.96 -3.26
CA ASP A 87 1.00 -3.79 -1.87
C ASP A 87 1.04 -2.28 -1.56
N LEU A 88 0.05 -1.78 -0.83
CA LEU A 88 -0.01 -0.38 -0.38
C LEU A 88 0.44 -0.32 1.08
N LYS A 89 1.36 0.58 1.38
CA LYS A 89 1.76 0.90 2.75
C LYS A 89 1.07 2.18 3.19
N LEU A 90 0.23 2.09 4.21
CA LEU A 90 -0.48 3.23 4.77
C LEU A 90 0.37 3.96 5.82
N GLU A 91 0.04 5.23 6.07
CA GLU A 91 0.72 6.09 7.03
C GLU A 91 0.67 5.56 8.47
N ASN A 92 -0.42 4.87 8.82
CA ASN A 92 -0.62 4.24 10.13
C ASN A 92 0.06 2.87 10.26
N GLY A 93 0.84 2.46 9.25
CA GLY A 93 1.59 1.21 9.27
C GLY A 93 0.85 0.00 8.73
N ILE A 94 -0.45 0.11 8.40
CA ILE A 94 -1.21 -0.99 7.77
C ILE A 94 -0.62 -1.28 6.38
N THR A 95 -0.46 -2.56 6.07
CA THR A 95 -0.14 -3.00 4.70
C THR A 95 -1.37 -3.62 4.05
N VAL A 96 -1.83 -3.05 2.93
CA VAL A 96 -2.88 -3.63 2.10
C VAL A 96 -2.23 -4.42 0.97
N LYS A 97 -2.57 -5.70 0.84
CA LYS A 97 -2.04 -6.58 -0.20
C LYS A 97 -3.09 -6.76 -1.28
N LEU A 98 -2.83 -6.24 -2.47
CA LEU A 98 -3.78 -6.36 -3.59
C LEU A 98 -3.59 -7.69 -4.32
N PRO A 99 -4.64 -8.18 -4.99
CA PRO A 99 -4.52 -9.29 -5.92
C PRO A 99 -3.68 -8.90 -7.14
N GLU A 100 -3.21 -9.90 -7.87
CA GLU A 100 -2.53 -9.70 -9.16
C GLU A 100 -3.51 -9.24 -10.24
N ASP A 101 -4.70 -9.82 -10.26
CA ASP A 101 -5.80 -9.48 -11.15
C ASP A 101 -6.94 -8.78 -10.39
N GLY A 102 -7.65 -7.87 -11.05
CA GLY A 102 -8.81 -7.20 -10.46
C GLY A 102 -8.47 -6.15 -9.38
N GLU A 103 -7.28 -5.56 -9.44
CA GLU A 103 -6.82 -4.52 -8.53
C GLU A 103 -7.81 -3.34 -8.40
N ASP A 104 -8.43 -2.92 -9.50
CA ASP A 104 -9.44 -1.84 -9.49
C ASP A 104 -10.66 -2.20 -8.63
N GLN A 105 -11.15 -3.43 -8.74
CA GLN A 105 -12.29 -3.91 -7.95
C GLN A 105 -11.90 -4.03 -6.47
N ALA A 106 -10.72 -4.57 -6.18
CA ALA A 106 -10.21 -4.67 -4.81
C ALA A 106 -10.06 -3.28 -4.15
N ILE A 107 -9.55 -2.29 -4.88
CA ILE A 107 -9.46 -0.90 -4.38
C ILE A 107 -10.85 -0.34 -4.09
N ALA A 108 -11.82 -0.52 -5.00
CA ALA A 108 -13.18 -0.05 -4.80
C ALA A 108 -13.85 -0.70 -3.58
N ASP A 109 -13.69 -2.02 -3.41
CA ASP A 109 -14.23 -2.75 -2.27
C ASP A 109 -13.58 -2.32 -0.95
N LEU A 110 -12.27 -2.10 -0.95
CA LEU A 110 -11.55 -1.58 0.23
C LEU A 110 -12.10 -0.21 0.67
N VAL A 111 -12.26 0.70 -0.28
CA VAL A 111 -12.78 2.05 -0.02
C VAL A 111 -14.21 1.98 0.50
N ARG A 112 -15.06 1.14 -0.09
CA ARG A 112 -16.43 0.92 0.40
C ARG A 112 -16.42 0.38 1.85
N MET A 113 -15.62 -0.64 2.12
CA MET A 113 -15.53 -1.24 3.46
C MET A 113 -14.97 -0.28 4.51
N ASP A 114 -14.02 0.57 4.14
CA ASP A 114 -13.50 1.60 5.03
C ASP A 114 -14.57 2.65 5.35
N ARG A 115 -15.34 3.08 4.34
CA ARG A 115 -16.43 4.04 4.54
C ARG A 115 -17.55 3.49 5.42
N GLU A 116 -17.90 2.21 5.26
CA GLU A 116 -18.98 1.58 6.01
C GLU A 116 -18.58 1.16 7.43
N ASN A 117 -17.35 0.65 7.61
CA ASN A 117 -16.93 -0.03 8.84
C ASN A 117 -15.67 0.56 9.49
N GLY A 118 -15.08 1.61 8.91
CA GLY A 118 -13.84 2.24 9.40
C GLY A 118 -12.63 1.29 9.37
N LEU A 119 -12.58 0.35 8.43
CA LEU A 119 -11.63 -0.75 8.40
C LEU A 119 -10.16 -0.31 8.52
N LEU A 120 -9.76 0.75 7.82
CA LEU A 120 -8.39 1.26 7.80
C LEU A 120 -8.00 2.03 9.07
N THR A 121 -8.96 2.30 9.96
CA THR A 121 -8.72 3.01 11.23
C THR A 121 -8.67 2.04 12.42
N ARG A 122 -8.86 0.73 12.19
CA ARG A 122 -8.81 -0.30 13.24
C ARG A 122 -7.37 -0.68 13.58
N ASP A 123 -7.20 -1.30 14.75
CA ASP A 123 -5.93 -1.86 15.20
C ASP A 123 -5.62 -3.18 14.47
N ILE A 124 -5.18 -3.05 13.21
CA ILE A 124 -4.86 -4.15 12.31
C ILE A 124 -3.48 -3.92 11.71
N ALA A 125 -2.74 -4.98 11.42
CA ALA A 125 -1.41 -4.90 10.82
C ALA A 125 -1.45 -4.98 9.30
N ALA A 126 -2.35 -5.79 8.74
CA ALA A 126 -2.46 -5.96 7.30
C ALA A 126 -3.86 -6.38 6.86
N ILE A 127 -4.20 -6.04 5.62
CA ILE A 127 -5.39 -6.49 4.91
C ILE A 127 -4.93 -7.25 3.69
N ASP A 128 -5.25 -8.53 3.60
CA ASP A 128 -4.94 -9.37 2.45
C ASP A 128 -6.19 -9.57 1.59
N MET A 129 -6.14 -9.02 0.38
CA MET A 129 -7.21 -9.06 -0.62
C MET A 129 -6.85 -9.98 -1.81
N ARG A 130 -5.83 -10.83 -1.66
CA ARG A 130 -5.37 -11.71 -2.75
C ARG A 130 -6.35 -12.83 -3.08
N PHE A 131 -7.34 -13.08 -2.22
CA PHE A 131 -8.33 -14.11 -2.42
C PHE A 131 -9.62 -13.49 -2.95
N SER A 132 -10.13 -14.01 -4.07
CA SER A 132 -11.31 -13.46 -4.72
C SER A 132 -12.59 -13.65 -3.91
N ASP A 133 -12.62 -14.63 -2.99
CA ASP A 133 -13.81 -15.01 -2.21
C ASP A 133 -13.81 -14.47 -0.77
N ARG A 134 -12.68 -13.94 -0.29
CA ARG A 134 -12.53 -13.55 1.12
C ARG A 134 -11.49 -12.45 1.32
N LEU A 135 -11.71 -11.63 2.34
CA LEU A 135 -10.72 -10.67 2.83
C LEU A 135 -10.15 -11.17 4.15
N VAL A 136 -8.82 -11.21 4.26
CA VAL A 136 -8.14 -11.64 5.49
C VAL A 136 -7.56 -10.42 6.20
N VAL A 137 -7.98 -10.20 7.44
CA VAL A 137 -7.43 -9.14 8.29
C VAL A 137 -6.42 -9.75 9.25
N GLN A 138 -5.18 -9.29 9.17
CA GLN A 138 -4.16 -9.63 10.15
C GLN A 138 -4.17 -8.58 11.26
N LEU A 139 -4.39 -9.02 12.50
CA LEU A 139 -4.33 -8.16 13.68
C LEU A 139 -2.88 -7.79 14.02
N THR A 140 -2.68 -6.69 14.73
CA THR A 140 -1.39 -6.38 15.37
C THR A 140 -1.06 -7.44 16.43
N PRO A 141 0.23 -7.66 16.77
CA PRO A 141 0.61 -8.63 17.79
C PRO A 141 -0.10 -8.40 19.14
N GLU A 142 -0.31 -7.14 19.50
CA GLU A 142 -1.00 -6.72 20.73
C GLU A 142 -2.50 -7.06 20.67
N ALA A 143 -3.18 -6.67 19.59
CA ALA A 143 -4.59 -7.02 19.38
C ALA A 143 -4.82 -8.53 19.25
N ALA A 144 -3.87 -9.27 18.65
CA ALA A 144 -3.92 -10.72 18.56
C ALA A 144 -3.87 -11.37 19.95
N THR A 145 -3.02 -10.85 20.84
CA THR A 145 -2.90 -11.32 22.23
C THR A 145 -4.18 -11.07 23.02
N GLN A 146 -4.77 -9.87 22.88
CA GLN A 146 -6.06 -9.54 23.52
C GLN A 146 -7.21 -10.40 22.98
N ARG A 147 -7.26 -10.65 21.67
CA ARG A 147 -8.24 -11.55 21.05
C ARG A 147 -8.10 -12.97 21.57
N GLN A 148 -6.88 -13.47 21.73
CA GLN A 148 -6.61 -14.80 22.29
C GLN A 148 -7.04 -14.88 23.76
N ALA A 149 -6.78 -13.85 24.57
CA ALA A 149 -7.24 -13.79 25.95
C ALA A 149 -8.77 -13.86 26.04
N THR A 150 -9.48 -13.02 25.27
CA THR A 150 -10.96 -13.02 25.25
C THR A 150 -11.59 -14.29 24.69
N LEU A 151 -10.91 -15.00 23.76
CA LEU A 151 -11.35 -16.30 23.25
C LEU A 151 -11.13 -17.42 24.27
N ASN A 152 -10.04 -17.37 25.04
CA ASN A 152 -9.74 -18.33 26.10
C ASN A 152 -10.62 -18.14 27.36
N GLU A 153 -11.14 -16.93 27.60
CA GLU A 153 -12.04 -16.63 28.71
C GLU A 153 -13.52 -16.98 28.45
N LYS A 154 -13.91 -17.40 27.24
CA LYS A 154 -15.28 -17.91 27.02
C LYS A 154 -15.46 -19.28 27.69
N PRO A 155 -16.31 -19.42 28.72
CA PRO A 155 -16.46 -20.68 29.44
C PRO A 155 -17.05 -21.75 28.52
N LYS A 156 -16.48 -22.96 28.55
CA LYS A 156 -17.08 -24.17 27.98
C LYS A 156 -18.51 -24.31 28.53
N MET A 157 -19.51 -24.21 27.67
CA MET A 157 -20.90 -24.49 28.05
C MET A 157 -20.99 -25.89 28.70
N PRO A 158 -21.62 -26.05 29.87
CA PRO A 158 -21.72 -27.35 30.53
C PRO A 158 -22.59 -28.28 29.67
N LYS A 159 -22.05 -29.45 29.35
CA LYS A 159 -22.79 -30.53 28.68
C LYS A 159 -24.04 -30.85 29.51
N ARG A 160 -25.23 -30.65 28.96
CA ARG A 160 -26.48 -31.15 29.54
C ARG A 160 -26.35 -32.65 29.73
N LYS A 161 -26.42 -33.12 30.98
CA LYS A 161 -26.57 -34.53 31.30
C LYS A 161 -27.91 -34.99 30.72
N ALA A 162 -27.89 -35.97 29.82
CA ALA A 162 -29.11 -36.64 29.39
C ALA A 162 -29.64 -37.45 30.57
N GLU A 163 -30.83 -37.10 31.03
CA GLU A 163 -31.56 -37.79 32.10
C GLU A 163 -31.95 -39.21 31.65
N THR A 164 -31.77 -40.15 32.57
CA THR A 164 -32.28 -41.51 32.56
C THR A 164 -33.80 -41.52 32.78
N LYS A 165 -34.55 -42.30 31.98
CA LYS A 165 -35.88 -42.91 32.25
C LYS A 165 -36.41 -43.49 30.91
N ILE A 166 -37.06 -44.64 30.76
CA ILE A 166 -37.48 -45.83 31.53
C ILE A 166 -37.42 -47.00 30.53
#